data_AF-A0A940GDD8-F1
#
_entry.id   AF-A0A940GDD8-F1
#
_cell.length_a   1.000
_cell.length_b   1.000
_cell.length_c   1.000
_cell.angle_alpha   90.00
_cell.angle_beta   90.00
_cell.angle_gamma   90.00
#
_symmetry.space_group_name_H-M   'P 1'
#
loop_
_entity.id
_entity.type
_entity.pdbx_description
1 polymer ?
#
loop_
_entity_poly.entity_id
_entity_poly.type
_entity_poly.pdbx_seq_one_letter_code
_entity_poly.pdbx_strand_id
1 'polypeptide(L)'
;MRAGSPLLLAAATLLAASNAPVSAQTTAPKPAAPATQPTKEQIDDAAFQMRVLVGAMNSDKVEAPVKDALFECLYQNSFSKISEGIAKVIAQNPDKIAKRDPTQVLTVMAGICGYRPKPADAAAAPAKPAPAPAKPGAKPQGR
;
A
#
# COMPACT_ATOMS: atom_id res chain seq x y z
N MET A 1 20.81 60.72 31.80
CA MET A 1 20.38 61.81 30.88
C MET A 1 19.09 61.37 30.21
N ARG A 2 18.09 62.27 30.17
CA ARG A 2 16.77 62.16 29.49
C ARG A 2 16.96 61.81 28.01
N ALA A 3 16.02 61.31 27.21
CA ALA A 3 14.56 61.29 27.15
C ALA A 3 14.16 60.06 26.29
N GLY A 4 12.97 59.45 26.33
CA GLY A 4 11.65 60.02 26.10
C GLY A 4 10.95 59.18 25.01
N SER A 5 9.99 58.32 25.40
CA SER A 5 8.94 57.79 24.50
C SER A 5 7.86 58.87 24.38
N PRO A 6 7.09 59.02 23.26
CA PRO A 6 6.06 58.01 22.92
C PRO A 6 5.53 57.98 21.46
N LEU A 7 4.61 57.03 21.23
CA LEU A 7 3.51 57.00 20.24
C LEU A 7 3.86 57.07 18.72
N LEU A 8 3.27 56.16 17.92
CA LEU A 8 2.18 56.49 16.98
C LEU A 8 1.73 55.25 16.17
N LEU A 9 0.42 54.99 16.29
CA LEU A 9 -0.56 54.54 15.29
C LEU A 9 -0.47 53.13 14.68
N ALA A 10 -1.30 52.26 15.26
CA ALA A 10 -2.03 51.22 14.55
C ALA A 10 -2.94 51.83 13.47
N ALA A 11 -2.80 51.36 12.23
CA ALA A 11 -3.77 51.59 11.16
C ALA A 11 -4.72 50.39 11.09
N ALA A 12 -5.87 50.52 11.75
CA ALA A 12 -7.01 49.64 11.55
C ALA A 12 -7.70 49.99 10.23
N THR A 13 -7.54 49.15 9.21
CA THR A 13 -8.35 49.21 8.00
C THR A 13 -9.69 48.54 8.26
N LEU A 14 -10.71 49.36 8.50
CA LEU A 14 -12.12 49.00 8.39
C LEU A 14 -12.40 48.57 6.93
N LEU A 15 -12.76 47.31 6.72
CA LEU A 15 -13.36 46.86 5.47
C LEU A 15 -14.76 46.30 5.74
N ALA A 16 -15.73 47.18 5.47
CA ALA A 16 -17.10 46.95 5.02
C ALA A 16 -17.83 45.71 5.55
N ALA A 17 -18.73 45.96 6.50
CA ALA A 17 -19.88 45.12 6.81
C ALA A 17 -20.71 44.86 5.54
N SER A 18 -20.59 43.66 5.00
CA SER A 18 -21.51 43.10 4.02
C SER A 18 -22.42 42.13 4.76
N ASN A 19 -23.65 42.54 5.06
CA ASN A 19 -24.70 41.70 5.63
C ASN A 19 -25.22 40.72 4.57
N ALA A 20 -24.36 39.83 4.08
CA ALA A 20 -24.80 38.68 3.32
C ALA A 20 -25.24 37.59 4.31
N PRO A 21 -26.40 36.95 4.14
CA PRO A 21 -26.72 35.76 4.91
C PRO A 21 -25.68 34.69 4.57
N VAL A 22 -24.75 34.48 5.49
CA VAL A 22 -23.91 33.29 5.49
C VAL A 22 -24.84 32.15 5.81
N SER A 23 -25.40 31.54 4.76
CA SER A 23 -25.97 30.20 4.86
C SER A 23 -24.83 29.29 5.30
N ALA A 24 -24.74 29.05 6.60
CA ALA A 24 -23.95 27.98 7.17
C ALA A 24 -24.48 26.68 6.55
N GLN A 25 -23.87 26.28 5.43
CA GLN A 25 -24.05 24.97 4.83
C GLN A 25 -23.39 23.98 5.77
N THR A 26 -24.10 23.70 6.85
CA THR A 26 -23.85 22.54 7.70
C THR A 26 -24.11 21.37 6.79
N THR A 27 -23.04 20.78 6.25
CA THR A 27 -23.13 19.57 5.43
C THR A 27 -23.70 18.49 6.33
N ALA A 28 -25.03 18.34 6.30
CA ALA A 28 -25.70 17.29 7.04
C ALA A 28 -25.08 15.95 6.61
N PRO A 29 -24.70 15.06 7.55
CA PRO A 29 -24.16 13.76 7.20
C PRO A 29 -25.17 13.06 6.28
N LYS A 30 -24.70 12.73 5.07
CA LYS A 30 -25.50 12.00 4.08
C LYS A 30 -26.00 10.71 4.74
N PRO A 31 -27.31 10.40 4.65
CA PRO A 31 -27.83 9.14 5.17
C PRO A 31 -27.03 7.98 4.59
N ALA A 32 -26.55 7.09 5.47
CA ALA A 32 -25.90 5.86 5.04
C ALA A 32 -26.88 5.10 4.14
N ALA A 33 -26.43 4.72 2.94
CA ALA A 33 -27.25 3.92 2.04
C ALA A 33 -27.62 2.60 2.74
N PRO A 34 -28.85 2.08 2.53
CA PRO A 34 -29.25 0.81 3.12
C PRO A 34 -28.24 -0.29 2.78
N ALA A 35 -27.88 -1.11 3.76
CA ALA A 35 -27.03 -2.26 3.52
C ALA A 35 -27.80 -3.27 2.64
N THR A 36 -27.44 -3.33 1.35
CA THR A 36 -27.96 -4.34 0.44
C THR A 36 -27.46 -5.72 0.89
N GLN A 37 -28.38 -6.68 0.97
CA GLN A 37 -28.01 -8.08 1.23
C GLN A 37 -27.02 -8.58 0.17
N PRO A 38 -25.96 -9.31 0.56
CA PRO A 38 -24.98 -9.80 -0.40
C PRO A 38 -25.58 -10.80 -1.39
N THR A 39 -25.13 -10.77 -2.64
CA THR A 39 -25.54 -11.75 -3.65
C THR A 39 -24.90 -13.11 -3.37
N LYS A 40 -25.44 -14.16 -4.01
CA LYS A 40 -24.88 -15.51 -3.89
C LYS A 40 -23.42 -15.55 -4.34
N GLU A 41 -23.09 -14.87 -5.44
CA GLU A 41 -21.72 -14.80 -5.96
C GLU A 41 -20.79 -14.11 -4.95
N GLN A 42 -21.24 -13.05 -4.28
CA GLN A 42 -20.46 -12.36 -3.25
C GLN A 42 -20.18 -13.28 -2.05
N ILE A 43 -21.17 -14.09 -1.65
CA ILE A 43 -21.00 -15.09 -0.59
C ILE A 43 -20.00 -16.18 -1.02
N ASP A 44 -20.14 -16.71 -2.23
CA ASP A 44 -19.27 -17.75 -2.77
C ASP A 44 -17.82 -17.24 -2.97
N ASP A 45 -17.65 -15.97 -3.32
CA ASP A 45 -16.35 -15.30 -3.38
C ASP A 45 -15.73 -15.13 -1.99
N ALA A 46 -16.48 -14.59 -1.04
CA ALA A 46 -16.03 -14.39 0.33
C ALA A 46 -15.65 -15.71 1.00
N ALA A 47 -16.45 -16.77 0.83
CA ALA A 47 -16.17 -18.10 1.38
C ALA A 47 -14.86 -18.68 0.81
N PHE A 48 -14.64 -18.54 -0.50
CA PHE A 48 -13.40 -18.99 -1.13
C PHE A 48 -12.19 -18.20 -0.62
N GLN A 49 -12.29 -16.88 -0.56
CA GLN A 49 -11.22 -16.01 -0.06
C GLN A 49 -10.89 -16.32 1.41
N MET A 50 -11.90 -16.57 2.24
CA MET A 50 -11.69 -16.94 3.64
C MET A 50 -10.99 -18.29 3.76
N ARG A 51 -11.35 -19.27 2.92
CA ARG A 51 -10.65 -20.56 2.84
C ARG A 51 -9.18 -20.38 2.48
N VAL A 52 -8.89 -19.51 1.52
CA VAL A 52 -7.51 -19.19 1.10
C VAL A 52 -6.74 -18.55 2.25
N LEU A 53 -7.35 -17.59 2.97
CA LEU A 53 -6.74 -16.93 4.13
C LEU A 53 -6.42 -17.92 5.24
N VAL A 54 -7.39 -18.74 5.65
CA VAL A 54 -7.18 -19.76 6.69
C VAL A 54 -6.12 -20.78 6.24
N GLY A 55 -6.15 -21.18 4.96
CA GLY A 55 -5.12 -22.05 4.39
C GLY A 55 -3.72 -21.44 4.44
N ALA A 56 -3.59 -20.15 4.15
CA ALA A 56 -2.32 -19.43 4.23
C ALA A 56 -1.80 -19.35 5.67
N MET A 57 -2.65 -19.04 6.64
CA MET A 57 -2.27 -18.96 8.05
C MET A 57 -1.73 -20.29 8.57
N ASN A 58 -2.35 -21.41 8.17
CA ASN A 58 -1.97 -22.76 8.60
C ASN A 58 -0.86 -23.40 7.76
N SER A 59 -0.38 -22.73 6.70
CA SER A 59 0.61 -23.31 5.79
C SER A 59 2.04 -23.02 6.23
N ASP A 60 2.90 -24.04 6.25
CA ASP A 60 4.35 -23.85 6.45
C ASP A 60 5.07 -23.29 5.22
N LYS A 61 4.35 -23.16 4.09
CA LYS A 61 4.88 -22.63 2.83
C LYS A 61 4.69 -21.12 2.69
N VAL A 62 3.90 -20.51 3.57
CA VAL A 62 3.68 -19.06 3.60
C VAL A 62 4.61 -18.46 4.64
N GLU A 63 5.45 -17.52 4.23
CA GLU A 63 6.42 -16.88 5.10
C GLU A 63 5.73 -16.05 6.20
N ALA A 64 6.34 -15.97 7.38
CA ALA A 64 5.78 -15.25 8.52
C ALA A 64 5.39 -13.78 8.21
N PRO A 65 6.20 -12.98 7.46
CA PRO A 65 5.83 -11.61 7.13
C PRO A 65 4.54 -11.49 6.30
N VAL A 66 4.23 -12.51 5.49
CA VAL A 66 2.97 -12.55 4.73
C VAL A 66 1.81 -12.82 5.69
N LYS A 67 1.97 -13.78 6.61
CA LYS A 67 0.94 -14.11 7.61
C LYS A 67 0.65 -12.92 8.53
N ASP A 68 1.69 -12.22 8.97
CA ASP A 68 1.57 -11.04 9.82
C ASP A 68 0.77 -9.93 9.12
N ALA A 69 1.13 -9.62 7.86
CA ALA A 69 0.40 -8.64 7.05
C ALA A 69 -1.06 -9.04 6.83
N LEU A 70 -1.34 -10.31 6.55
CA LEU A 70 -2.70 -10.83 6.39
C LEU A 70 -3.52 -10.72 7.68
N PHE A 71 -2.94 -11.07 8.82
CA PHE A 71 -3.60 -11.03 10.11
C PHE A 71 -3.89 -9.59 10.56
N GLU A 72 -2.90 -8.70 10.44
CA GLU A 72 -3.06 -7.28 10.75
C GLU A 72 -4.13 -6.64 9.86
N CYS A 73 -4.10 -6.93 8.56
CA CYS A 73 -5.08 -6.48 7.59
C CYS A 73 -6.51 -6.92 7.95
N LEU A 74 -6.69 -8.20 8.33
CA LEU A 74 -7.98 -8.72 8.77
C LEU A 74 -8.46 -8.05 10.07
N TYR A 75 -7.55 -7.74 11.00
CA TYR A 75 -7.90 -7.12 12.26
C TYR A 75 -8.32 -5.65 12.09
N GLN A 76 -7.67 -4.93 11.18
CA GLN A 76 -7.94 -3.51 10.94
C GLN A 76 -9.07 -3.23 9.94
N ASN A 77 -9.51 -4.25 9.19
CA ASN A 77 -10.50 -4.08 8.12
C ASN A 77 -11.63 -5.10 8.24
N SER A 78 -12.85 -4.70 7.89
CA SER A 78 -13.91 -5.69 7.68
C SER A 78 -13.53 -6.61 6.51
N PHE A 79 -13.83 -7.90 6.63
CA PHE A 79 -13.55 -8.85 5.55
C PHE A 79 -14.25 -8.46 4.22
N SER A 80 -15.43 -7.85 4.30
CA SER A 80 -16.12 -7.28 3.13
C SER A 80 -15.26 -6.29 2.34
N LYS A 81 -14.51 -5.41 3.01
CA LYS A 81 -13.60 -4.45 2.36
C LYS A 81 -12.42 -5.14 1.68
N ILE A 82 -11.91 -6.21 2.29
CA ILE A 82 -10.86 -7.05 1.71
C ILE A 82 -11.39 -7.74 0.45
N SER A 83 -12.58 -8.34 0.51
CA SER A 83 -13.25 -8.99 -0.63
C SER A 83 -13.52 -8.03 -1.79
N GLU A 84 -13.96 -6.80 -1.50
CA GLU A 84 -14.14 -5.73 -2.49
C GLU A 84 -12.81 -5.37 -3.17
N GLY A 85 -11.73 -5.25 -2.38
CA GLY A 85 -10.38 -4.99 -2.89
C GLY A 85 -9.88 -6.09 -3.81
N ILE A 86 -10.07 -7.36 -3.42
CA ILE A 86 -9.72 -8.52 -4.25
C ILE A 86 -10.51 -8.51 -5.56
N ALA A 87 -11.84 -8.31 -5.49
CA ALA A 87 -12.71 -8.28 -6.66
C ALA A 87 -12.30 -7.16 -7.63
N LYS A 88 -11.95 -5.98 -7.11
CA LYS A 88 -11.46 -4.86 -7.91
C LYS A 88 -10.17 -5.20 -8.66
N VAL A 89 -9.18 -5.80 -7.99
CA VAL A 89 -7.91 -6.16 -8.61
C VAL A 89 -8.10 -7.22 -9.70
N ILE A 90 -8.95 -8.23 -9.45
CA ILE A 90 -9.29 -9.26 -10.43
C ILE A 90 -10.00 -8.65 -11.64
N ALA A 91 -11.00 -7.80 -11.42
CA ALA A 91 -11.74 -7.14 -12.50
C ALA A 91 -10.85 -6.25 -13.38
N GLN A 92 -9.78 -5.67 -12.81
CA GLN A 92 -8.79 -4.89 -13.55
C GLN A 92 -7.78 -5.76 -14.30
N ASN A 93 -7.69 -7.06 -14.00
CA ASN A 93 -6.69 -7.99 -14.54
C ASN A 93 -7.28 -9.37 -14.86
N PRO A 94 -8.40 -9.45 -15.60
CA PRO A 94 -9.15 -10.71 -15.77
C PRO A 94 -8.34 -11.80 -16.49
N ASP A 95 -7.44 -11.42 -17.40
CA ASP A 95 -6.61 -12.36 -18.16
C ASP A 95 -5.37 -12.84 -17.40
N LYS A 96 -5.05 -12.20 -16.27
CA LYS A 96 -3.84 -12.47 -15.47
C LYS A 96 -4.15 -13.14 -14.14
N ILE A 97 -5.36 -12.97 -13.63
CA ILE A 97 -5.75 -13.41 -12.30
C ILE A 97 -6.99 -14.30 -12.39
N ALA A 98 -6.78 -15.60 -12.25
CA ALA A 98 -7.82 -16.59 -12.12
C ALA A 98 -8.50 -16.47 -10.75
N LYS A 99 -9.76 -16.02 -10.76
CA LYS A 99 -10.57 -15.75 -9.56
C LYS A 99 -10.72 -16.93 -8.58
N ARG A 100 -10.48 -18.16 -9.04
CA ARG A 100 -10.58 -19.40 -8.24
C ARG A 100 -9.23 -20.11 -8.08
N ASP A 101 -8.12 -19.48 -8.46
CA ASP A 101 -6.80 -19.99 -8.14
C ASP A 101 -6.39 -19.51 -6.73
N PRO A 102 -6.13 -20.41 -5.77
CA PRO A 102 -5.85 -20.03 -4.40
C PRO A 102 -4.52 -19.28 -4.24
N THR A 103 -3.52 -19.58 -5.06
CA THR A 103 -2.20 -18.95 -5.00
C THR A 103 -2.28 -17.51 -5.51
N GLN A 104 -2.99 -17.29 -6.61
CA GLN A 104 -3.17 -15.97 -7.18
C GLN A 104 -4.08 -15.10 -6.31
N VAL A 105 -5.16 -15.66 -5.77
CA VAL A 105 -6.01 -14.94 -4.81
C VAL A 105 -5.26 -14.59 -3.52
N LEU A 106 -4.43 -15.50 -3.00
CA LEU A 106 -3.57 -15.19 -1.86
C LEU A 106 -2.60 -14.06 -2.16
N THR A 107 -1.99 -14.07 -3.35
CA THR A 107 -1.07 -13.01 -3.79
C THR A 107 -1.76 -11.65 -3.84
N VAL A 108 -2.97 -11.59 -4.42
CA VAL A 108 -3.79 -10.37 -4.44
C VAL A 108 -4.14 -9.92 -3.03
N MET A 109 -4.60 -10.86 -2.19
CA MET A 109 -4.99 -10.58 -0.82
C MET A 109 -3.82 -10.02 0.00
N ALA A 110 -2.64 -10.63 -0.07
CA ALA A 110 -1.43 -10.13 0.57
C ALA A 110 -1.06 -8.73 0.06
N GLY A 111 -1.17 -8.50 -1.26
CA GLY A 111 -0.89 -7.22 -1.88
C GLY A 111 -1.82 -6.09 -1.41
N ILE A 112 -3.12 -6.33 -1.30
CA ILE A 112 -4.06 -5.33 -0.75
C ILE A 112 -3.88 -5.14 0.75
N CYS A 113 -3.40 -6.16 1.45
CA CYS A 113 -3.01 -6.11 2.86
C CYS A 113 -1.64 -5.48 3.10
N GLY A 114 -1.05 -4.83 2.08
CA GLY A 114 0.17 -4.05 2.23
C GLY A 114 1.47 -4.85 2.14
N TYR A 115 1.41 -6.18 1.99
CA TYR A 115 2.61 -6.97 1.77
C TYR A 115 3.27 -6.57 0.44
N ARG A 116 4.54 -6.20 0.51
CA ARG A 116 5.39 -5.93 -0.65
C ARG A 116 6.61 -6.84 -0.51
N PRO A 117 6.73 -7.90 -1.31
CA PRO A 117 7.95 -8.69 -1.30
C PRO A 117 9.09 -7.76 -1.69
N LYS A 118 10.20 -7.80 -0.92
CA LYS A 118 11.42 -7.13 -1.35
C LYS A 118 11.72 -7.66 -2.76
N PRO A 119 12.01 -6.79 -3.75
CA PRO A 119 12.50 -7.26 -5.03
C PRO A 119 13.67 -8.18 -4.71
N ALA A 120 13.59 -9.45 -5.11
CA ALA A 120 14.76 -10.31 -5.10
C ALA A 120 15.85 -9.49 -5.79
N ASP A 121 16.87 -9.10 -5.03
CA ASP A 121 17.93 -8.23 -5.52
C ASP A 121 18.31 -8.79 -6.89
N ALA A 122 18.13 -7.97 -7.93
CA ALA A 122 18.37 -8.35 -9.31
C ALA A 122 19.63 -9.20 -9.30
N ALA A 123 19.46 -10.50 -9.57
CA ALA A 123 20.50 -11.50 -9.43
C ALA A 123 21.78 -10.86 -9.91
N ALA A 124 22.73 -10.65 -8.99
CA ALA A 124 23.95 -9.92 -9.27
C ALA A 124 24.43 -10.42 -10.63
N ALA A 125 24.41 -9.53 -11.63
CA ALA A 125 24.80 -9.89 -12.98
C ALA A 125 26.13 -10.64 -12.85
N PRO A 126 26.29 -11.82 -13.50
CA PRO A 126 27.48 -12.63 -13.28
C PRO A 126 28.68 -11.72 -13.48
N ALA A 127 29.47 -11.57 -12.41
CA ALA A 127 30.67 -10.77 -12.45
C ALA A 127 31.47 -11.26 -13.66
N LYS A 128 31.71 -10.37 -14.63
CA LYS A 128 32.60 -10.67 -15.75
C LYS A 128 33.87 -11.29 -15.15
N PRO A 129 34.36 -12.43 -15.67
CA PRO A 129 35.60 -13.01 -15.18
C PRO A 129 36.70 -11.96 -15.21
N ALA A 130 37.34 -11.72 -14.07
CA ALA A 130 38.49 -10.85 -14.00
C ALA A 130 39.59 -11.37 -14.96
N PRO A 131 40.27 -10.50 -15.70
CA PRO A 131 41.37 -10.93 -16.56
C PRO A 131 42.48 -11.57 -15.72
N ALA A 132 42.98 -12.72 -16.19
CA ALA A 132 44.04 -13.47 -15.53
C ALA A 132 45.31 -12.61 -15.31
N PRO A 133 46.04 -12.79 -14.20
CA PRO A 133 47.28 -12.07 -13.97
C PRO A 133 48.33 -12.44 -15.03
N ALA A 134 48.96 -11.42 -15.60
CA ALA A 134 50.08 -11.57 -16.53
C ALA A 134 51.24 -12.30 -15.84
N LYS A 135 51.80 -13.31 -16.53
CA LYS A 135 53.03 -14.00 -16.12
C LYS A 135 54.19 -12.98 -16.07
N PRO A 136 54.98 -12.90 -14.98
CA PRO A 136 56.19 -12.09 -14.97
C PRO A 136 57.20 -12.60 -16.00
N GLY A 137 57.65 -11.68 -16.84
CA GLY A 137 58.59 -11.90 -17.91
C GLY A 137 59.99 -12.33 -17.45
N ALA A 138 60.72 -12.83 -18.45
CA ALA A 138 62.09 -13.29 -18.44
C ALA A 138 63.09 -12.38 -17.69
N LYS A 139 64.01 -13.03 -16.97
CA LYS A 139 65.28 -12.45 -16.53
C LYS A 139 66.08 -11.96 -17.75
N PRO A 140 66.68 -10.75 -17.72
CA PRO A 140 67.76 -10.40 -18.64
C PRO A 140 69.08 -11.01 -18.15
N GLN A 141 69.85 -11.57 -19.08
CA GLN A 141 71.20 -12.07 -18.87
C GLN A 141 72.20 -10.91 -18.69
N GLY A 142 73.26 -11.15 -17.92
CA GLY A 142 74.54 -10.46 -18.10
C GLY A 142 75.32 -10.18 -16.81
N ARG A 143 76.31 -11.02 -16.48
CA ARG A 143 77.75 -10.68 -16.55
C ARG A 143 78.60 -11.94 -16.40
#